data_AF-A0AA45W701-F1
#
_entry.id   AF-A0AA45W701-F1
#
_cell.length_a   1.000
_cell.length_b   1.000
_cell.length_c   1.000
_cell.angle_alpha   90.00
_cell.angle_beta   90.00
_cell.angle_gamma   90.00
#
_symmetry.space_group_name_H-M   'P 1'
#
loop_
_entity.id
_entity.type
_entity.pdbx_description
1 polymer ?
#
loop_
_entity_poly.entity_id
_entity_poly.type
_entity_poly.pdbx_seq_one_letter_code
_entity_poly.pdbx_strand_id
1 'polypeptide(L)'
;MAWTKHWVKPIEDRLAVGGHNHADFHAPDEFLKIIRETSSLAALKAHFPAPRRQLIQALEHFGFDFMELLRTQIRDGKNDSELAALHAVDAKWIADIRGKLGIPSHRGRPSRQVADEILRDAYANHKNYAGAARELGMDPRTFGRRYRAAVRRPAQ
;
A
#
# COMPACT_ATOMS: atom_id res chain seq x y z
N MET A 1 -26.44 -16.50 12.88
CA MET A 1 -25.78 -16.64 11.57
C MET A 1 -24.50 -17.44 11.77
N ALA A 2 -24.46 -18.68 11.26
CA ALA A 2 -23.23 -19.48 11.28
C ALA A 2 -22.24 -18.85 10.29
N TRP A 3 -21.09 -18.39 10.78
CA TRP A 3 -20.03 -17.88 9.92
C TRP A 3 -19.39 -19.08 9.23
N THR A 4 -19.64 -19.24 7.93
CA THR A 4 -18.88 -20.20 7.12
C THR A 4 -17.42 -19.79 7.14
N LYS A 5 -16.59 -20.50 7.90
CA LYS A 5 -15.14 -20.30 7.88
C LYS A 5 -14.61 -20.86 6.58
N HIS A 6 -14.61 -20.04 5.54
CA HIS A 6 -13.94 -20.40 4.30
C HIS A 6 -12.44 -20.49 4.51
N TRP A 7 -11.79 -21.43 3.83
CA TRP A 7 -10.37 -21.66 3.92
C TRP A 7 -9.79 -22.09 2.57
N VAL A 8 -8.50 -21.82 2.42
CA VAL A 8 -7.68 -22.26 1.30
C VAL A 8 -6.46 -22.96 1.88
N LYS A 9 -6.10 -24.12 1.34
CA LYS A 9 -4.92 -24.88 1.76
C LYS A 9 -4.28 -25.57 0.55
N PRO A 10 -2.96 -25.40 0.34
CA PRO A 10 -2.25 -26.24 -0.61
C PRO A 10 -2.20 -27.68 -0.09
N ILE A 11 -2.52 -28.64 -0.94
CA ILE A 11 -2.41 -30.08 -0.68
C ILE A 11 -1.65 -30.66 -1.86
N GLU A 12 -0.40 -31.05 -1.63
CA GLU A 12 0.51 -31.56 -2.67
C GLU A 12 0.62 -30.55 -3.83
N ASP A 13 0.18 -30.94 -5.02
CA ASP A 13 0.16 -30.17 -6.26
C ASP A 13 -1.22 -29.56 -6.58
N ARG A 14 -2.14 -29.51 -5.61
CA ARG A 14 -3.48 -28.95 -5.77
C ARG A 14 -3.80 -27.92 -4.71
N LEU A 15 -4.76 -27.05 -5.03
CA LEU A 15 -5.31 -26.10 -4.08
C LEU A 15 -6.68 -26.57 -3.60
N ALA A 16 -6.77 -26.91 -2.32
CA ALA A 16 -8.05 -27.21 -1.68
C ALA A 16 -8.70 -25.92 -1.17
N VAL A 17 -9.97 -25.73 -1.52
CA VAL A 17 -10.78 -24.55 -1.18
C VAL A 17 -12.04 -25.07 -0.52
N GLY A 18 -12.25 -24.75 0.75
CA GLY A 18 -13.31 -25.40 1.51
C GLY A 18 -14.06 -24.48 2.45
N GLY A 19 -15.22 -25.00 2.86
CA GLY A 19 -16.11 -24.39 3.84
C GLY A 19 -16.48 -25.40 4.93
N HIS A 20 -17.70 -25.30 5.45
CA HIS A 20 -18.13 -26.04 6.65
C HIS A 20 -18.10 -27.57 6.46
N ASN A 21 -18.39 -28.11 5.26
CA ASN A 21 -18.54 -29.56 5.01
C ASN A 21 -18.07 -30.05 3.63
N HIS A 22 -17.42 -29.20 2.82
CA HIS A 22 -16.95 -29.56 1.48
C HIS A 22 -15.64 -28.84 1.16
N ALA A 23 -14.80 -29.48 0.35
CA ALA A 23 -13.61 -28.88 -0.23
C ALA A 23 -13.55 -29.20 -1.73
N ASP A 24 -13.42 -28.15 -2.54
CA ASP A 24 -13.19 -28.23 -3.98
C ASP A 24 -11.67 -28.17 -4.23
N PHE A 25 -11.21 -28.91 -5.25
CA PHE A 25 -9.80 -28.95 -5.63
C PHE A 25 -9.58 -28.20 -6.94
N HIS A 26 -8.76 -27.17 -6.90
CA HIS A 26 -8.40 -26.35 -8.04
C HIS A 26 -6.97 -26.63 -8.48
N ALA A 27 -6.69 -26.41 -9.77
CA ALA A 27 -5.34 -26.41 -10.28
C ALA A 27 -4.58 -25.19 -9.73
N PRO A 28 -3.31 -25.33 -9.30
CA PRO A 28 -2.51 -24.18 -8.83
C PRO A 28 -2.38 -23.07 -9.87
N ASP A 29 -2.37 -23.42 -11.15
CA ASP A 29 -2.25 -22.45 -12.24
C ASP A 29 -3.42 -21.47 -12.30
N GLU A 30 -4.64 -21.91 -11.97
CA GLU A 30 -5.80 -21.02 -11.89
C GLU A 30 -5.61 -19.96 -10.79
N PHE A 31 -5.10 -20.39 -9.64
CA PHE A 31 -4.79 -19.53 -8.51
C PHE A 31 -3.66 -18.55 -8.82
N LEU A 32 -2.56 -19.05 -9.42
CA LEU A 32 -1.40 -18.24 -9.78
C LEU A 32 -1.69 -17.27 -10.93
N LYS A 33 -2.53 -17.65 -11.89
CA LYS A 33 -2.90 -16.79 -13.02
C LYS A 33 -3.52 -15.49 -12.54
N ILE A 34 -4.46 -15.57 -11.60
CA ILE A 34 -5.17 -14.38 -11.08
C ILE A 34 -4.19 -13.40 -10.44
N ILE A 35 -3.28 -13.86 -9.57
CA ILE A 35 -2.35 -12.94 -8.91
C ILE A 35 -1.33 -12.37 -9.90
N ARG A 36 -0.92 -13.13 -10.92
CA ARG A 36 0.02 -12.66 -11.95
C ARG A 36 -0.61 -11.61 -12.86
N GLU A 37 -1.88 -11.78 -13.23
CA GLU A 37 -2.59 -10.83 -14.10
C GLU A 37 -3.04 -9.57 -13.35
N THR A 38 -3.49 -9.72 -12.11
CA THR A 38 -4.11 -8.61 -11.36
C THR A 38 -3.17 -7.93 -10.37
N SER A 39 -2.09 -8.61 -9.98
CA SER A 39 -1.19 -8.15 -8.90
C SER A 39 -1.94 -7.78 -7.61
N SER A 40 -3.07 -8.42 -7.33
CA SER A 40 -4.02 -8.06 -6.28
C SER A 40 -4.45 -9.26 -5.43
N LEU A 41 -4.28 -9.14 -4.11
CA LEU A 41 -4.87 -10.12 -3.17
C LEU A 41 -6.38 -9.96 -3.05
N ALA A 42 -6.92 -8.77 -3.31
CA ALA A 42 -8.37 -8.55 -3.30
C ALA A 42 -9.04 -9.35 -4.43
N ALA A 43 -8.45 -9.32 -5.64
CA ALA A 43 -8.89 -10.14 -6.75
C ALA A 43 -8.79 -11.63 -6.39
N LEU A 44 -7.65 -12.07 -5.84
CA LEU A 44 -7.48 -13.47 -5.44
C LEU A 44 -8.54 -13.91 -4.41
N LYS A 45 -8.86 -13.06 -3.44
CA LYS A 45 -9.87 -13.32 -2.42
C LYS A 45 -11.30 -13.34 -2.99
N ALA A 46 -11.58 -12.59 -4.04
CA ALA A 46 -12.87 -12.60 -4.71
C ALA A 46 -13.14 -13.96 -5.40
N HIS A 47 -12.10 -14.58 -5.96
CA HIS A 47 -12.20 -15.91 -6.57
C HIS A 47 -12.03 -17.06 -5.56
N PHE A 48 -11.19 -16.87 -4.55
CA PHE A 48 -10.89 -17.84 -3.51
C PHE A 48 -11.15 -17.23 -2.13
N PRO A 49 -12.40 -17.27 -1.64
CA PRO A 49 -12.75 -16.65 -0.37
C PRO A 49 -11.98 -17.32 0.78
N ALA A 50 -10.97 -16.65 1.32
CA ALA A 50 -10.21 -17.17 2.46
C ALA A 50 -9.53 -16.04 3.25
N PRO A 51 -9.10 -16.32 4.49
CA PRO A 51 -8.25 -15.41 5.24
C PRO A 51 -6.96 -15.09 4.48
N ARG A 52 -6.56 -13.82 4.45
CA ARG A 52 -5.33 -13.32 3.82
C ARG A 52 -4.11 -14.21 4.10
N ARG A 53 -3.93 -14.62 5.37
CA ARG A 53 -2.80 -15.45 5.79
C ARG A 53 -2.74 -16.76 5.00
N GLN A 54 -3.88 -17.39 4.77
CA GLN A 54 -3.94 -18.65 4.02
C GLN A 54 -3.67 -18.43 2.53
N LEU A 55 -4.19 -17.34 1.96
CA LEU A 55 -3.89 -16.97 0.57
C LEU A 55 -2.40 -16.74 0.35
N ILE A 56 -1.74 -15.98 1.25
CA ILE A 56 -0.29 -15.75 1.17
C ILE A 56 0.49 -17.05 1.32
N GLN A 57 0.11 -17.92 2.28
CA GLN A 57 0.76 -19.23 2.45
C GLN A 57 0.60 -20.14 1.23
N ALA A 58 -0.57 -20.13 0.59
CA ALA A 58 -0.79 -20.87 -0.64
C ALA A 58 0.05 -20.33 -1.80
N LEU A 59 0.18 -18.99 -1.92
CA LEU A 59 1.07 -18.36 -2.91
C LEU A 59 2.52 -18.80 -2.70
N GLU A 60 3.02 -18.71 -1.48
CA GLU A 60 4.39 -19.12 -1.12
C GLU A 60 4.63 -20.61 -1.43
N HIS A 61 3.67 -21.49 -1.09
CA HIS A 61 3.76 -22.92 -1.38
C HIS A 61 3.91 -23.21 -2.89
N PHE A 62 3.20 -22.45 -3.74
CA PHE A 62 3.32 -22.58 -5.20
C PHE A 62 4.42 -21.70 -5.81
N GLY A 63 5.36 -21.22 -5.00
CA GLY A 63 6.53 -20.48 -5.48
C GLY A 63 6.27 -19.04 -5.91
N PHE A 64 5.16 -18.43 -5.49
CA PHE A 64 4.90 -17.01 -5.71
C PHE A 64 5.26 -16.18 -4.47
N ASP A 65 6.26 -15.32 -4.59
CA ASP A 65 6.67 -14.42 -3.52
C ASP A 65 5.80 -13.16 -3.48
N PHE A 66 4.81 -13.17 -2.58
CA PHE A 66 3.94 -12.02 -2.37
C PHE A 66 4.68 -10.81 -1.76
N MET A 67 5.75 -11.04 -0.99
CA MET A 67 6.52 -9.95 -0.38
C MET A 67 7.34 -9.21 -1.43
N GLU A 68 7.91 -9.91 -2.42
CA GLU A 68 8.61 -9.27 -3.54
C GLU A 68 7.62 -8.51 -4.46
N LEU A 69 6.40 -9.01 -4.65
CA LEU A 69 5.33 -8.25 -5.32
C LEU A 69 5.06 -6.92 -4.58
N LEU A 70 4.82 -6.98 -3.27
CA LEU A 70 4.61 -5.77 -2.47
C LEU A 70 5.81 -4.82 -2.54
N ARG A 71 7.03 -5.35 -2.47
CA ARG A 71 8.26 -4.56 -2.57
C ARG A 71 8.33 -3.81 -3.89
N THR A 72 8.03 -4.49 -5.00
CA THR A 72 8.01 -3.90 -6.33
C THR A 72 6.97 -2.80 -6.42
N GLN A 73 5.74 -3.06 -5.97
CA GLN A 73 4.68 -2.06 -5.99
C GLN A 73 4.97 -0.82 -5.12
N ILE A 74 5.66 -1.00 -4.00
CA ILE A 74 6.14 0.11 -3.16
C ILE A 74 7.22 0.91 -3.91
N ARG A 75 8.15 0.25 -4.60
CA ARG A 75 9.18 0.91 -5.43
C ARG A 75 8.57 1.67 -6.60
N ASP A 76 7.48 1.16 -7.18
CA ASP A 76 6.70 1.84 -8.22
C ASP A 76 5.93 3.07 -7.70
N GLY A 77 6.05 3.39 -6.42
CA GLY A 77 5.51 4.61 -5.83
C GLY A 77 4.12 4.47 -5.21
N LYS A 78 3.55 3.26 -5.10
CA LYS A 78 2.24 3.08 -4.45
C LYS A 78 2.34 3.38 -2.95
N ASN A 79 1.42 4.21 -2.46
CA ASN A 79 1.33 4.55 -1.05
C ASN A 79 0.61 3.46 -0.22
N ASP A 80 0.66 3.58 1.11
CA ASP A 80 0.09 2.55 2.01
C ASP A 80 -1.42 2.37 1.80
N SER A 81 -2.15 3.45 1.51
CA SER A 81 -3.60 3.42 1.29
C SER A 81 -3.97 2.78 -0.06
N GLU A 82 -3.20 3.05 -1.11
CA GLU A 82 -3.38 2.43 -2.43
C GLU A 82 -3.15 0.91 -2.36
N LEU A 83 -2.08 0.50 -1.68
CA LEU A 83 -1.78 -0.92 -1.45
C LEU A 83 -2.83 -1.58 -0.56
N ALA A 84 -3.29 -0.89 0.48
CA ALA A 84 -4.36 -1.37 1.36
C ALA A 84 -5.64 -1.67 0.56
N ALA A 85 -6.04 -0.76 -0.32
CA ALA A 85 -7.17 -0.96 -1.22
C ALA A 85 -6.91 -2.11 -2.21
N LEU A 86 -5.74 -2.12 -2.87
CA LEU A 86 -5.38 -3.14 -3.86
C LEU A 86 -5.39 -4.56 -3.31
N HIS A 87 -5.00 -4.74 -2.04
CA HIS A 87 -4.94 -6.04 -1.40
C HIS A 87 -6.11 -6.33 -0.46
N ALA A 88 -7.06 -5.40 -0.31
CA ALA A 88 -8.16 -5.45 0.66
C ALA A 88 -7.66 -5.76 2.09
N VAL A 89 -6.63 -5.03 2.52
CA VAL A 89 -5.99 -5.14 3.83
C VAL A 89 -5.97 -3.80 4.54
N ASP A 90 -5.65 -3.81 5.83
CA ASP A 90 -5.49 -2.59 6.60
C ASP A 90 -4.21 -1.83 6.21
N ALA A 91 -4.27 -0.50 6.13
CA ALA A 91 -3.12 0.34 5.81
C ALA A 91 -1.99 0.24 6.86
N LYS A 92 -2.33 0.02 8.13
CA LYS A 92 -1.36 -0.29 9.19
C LYS A 92 -0.62 -1.58 8.89
N TRP A 93 -1.30 -2.59 8.35
CA TRP A 93 -0.63 -3.84 7.97
C TRP A 93 0.39 -3.62 6.85
N ILE A 94 0.06 -2.80 5.84
CA ILE A 94 1.03 -2.41 4.80
C ILE A 94 2.19 -1.63 5.41
N ALA A 95 1.92 -0.68 6.30
CA ALA A 95 2.96 0.10 6.97
C ALA A 95 3.92 -0.79 7.80
N ASP A 96 3.38 -1.79 8.51
CA ASP A 96 4.18 -2.76 9.27
C ASP A 96 5.05 -3.61 8.33
N ILE A 97 4.50 -4.09 7.21
CA ILE A 97 5.27 -4.85 6.19
C ILE A 97 6.37 -3.97 5.58
N ARG A 98 6.05 -2.74 5.22
CA ARG A 98 7.00 -1.77 4.70
C ARG A 98 8.17 -1.53 5.66
N GLY A 99 7.88 -1.41 6.96
CA GLY A 99 8.90 -1.33 8.01
C GLY A 99 9.78 -2.58 8.08
N LYS A 100 9.21 -3.77 7.98
CA LYS A 100 9.96 -5.04 7.94
C LYS A 100 10.84 -5.17 6.69
N LEU A 101 10.41 -4.60 5.57
CA LEU A 101 11.19 -4.54 4.33
C LEU A 101 12.30 -3.46 4.36
N GLY A 102 12.42 -2.69 5.45
CA GLY A 102 13.38 -1.60 5.56
C GLY A 102 13.10 -0.43 4.61
N ILE A 103 11.89 -0.35 4.04
CA ILE A 103 11.52 0.72 3.12
C ILE A 103 10.95 1.87 3.96
N PRO A 104 11.47 3.10 3.85
CA PRO A 104 10.91 4.22 4.58
C PRO A 104 9.46 4.45 4.16
N SER A 105 8.58 4.67 5.16
CA SER A 105 7.22 5.15 4.90
C SER A 105 7.31 6.44 4.08
N HIS A 106 6.42 6.59 3.09
CA HIS A 106 6.19 7.86 2.42
C HIS A 106 5.75 8.89 3.47
N ARG A 107 6.72 9.54 4.14
CA ARG A 107 6.48 10.57 5.13
C ARG A 107 5.99 11.81 4.38
N GLY A 108 4.67 11.86 4.21
CA GLY A 108 3.94 12.97 3.64
C GLY A 108 3.74 12.82 2.14
N ARG A 109 2.53 13.20 1.71
CA ARG A 109 2.17 13.65 0.36
C ARG A 109 3.42 14.11 -0.40
N PRO A 110 3.66 13.67 -1.65
CA PRO A 110 4.79 14.13 -2.41
C PRO A 110 4.84 15.64 -2.24
N SER A 111 5.93 16.05 -1.61
CA SER A 111 6.41 17.38 -1.77
C SER A 111 6.34 17.63 -3.27
N ARG A 112 5.36 18.38 -3.78
CA ARG A 112 5.74 19.30 -4.86
C ARG A 112 7.02 19.92 -4.32
N GLN A 113 8.15 19.62 -4.96
CA GLN A 113 9.42 20.23 -4.59
C GLN A 113 9.19 21.71 -4.88
N VAL A 114 8.70 22.42 -3.87
CA VAL A 114 8.45 23.84 -3.92
C VAL A 114 9.79 24.43 -3.52
N ALA A 115 10.42 25.15 -4.45
CA ALA A 115 11.67 25.84 -4.20
C ALA A 115 11.53 26.78 -3.00
N ASP A 116 12.65 27.02 -2.30
CA ASP A 116 12.67 27.89 -1.12
C ASP A 116 12.23 29.33 -1.48
N GLU A 117 12.48 29.81 -2.71
CA GLU A 117 11.92 31.08 -3.21
C GLU A 117 10.39 31.08 -3.23
N ILE A 118 9.76 30.06 -3.82
CA ILE A 118 8.30 29.98 -3.95
C ILE A 118 7.62 29.94 -2.57
N LEU A 119 8.26 29.31 -1.58
CA LEU A 119 7.78 29.33 -0.19
C LEU A 119 7.85 30.72 0.44
N ARG A 120 8.91 31.48 0.15
CA ARG A 120 9.08 32.85 0.65
C ARG A 120 8.09 33.80 -0.03
N ASP A 121 7.91 33.68 -1.33
CA ASP A 121 6.99 34.50 -2.12
C ASP A 121 5.54 34.28 -1.68
N ALA A 122 5.11 33.03 -1.53
CA ALA A 122 3.76 32.72 -1.05
C ALA A 122 3.50 33.30 0.35
N TYR A 123 4.51 33.27 1.24
CA TYR A 123 4.38 33.92 2.55
C TYR A 123 4.34 35.45 2.44
N ALA A 124 5.16 36.05 1.56
CA ALA A 124 5.18 37.50 1.35
C ALA A 124 3.83 38.02 0.83
N ASN A 125 3.18 37.26 -0.07
CA ASN A 125 1.89 37.60 -0.67
C ASN A 125 0.74 37.55 0.34
N HIS A 126 0.69 36.52 1.18
CA HIS A 126 -0.45 36.30 2.08
C HIS A 126 -0.23 36.79 3.52
N LYS A 127 1.04 36.96 3.94
CA LYS A 127 1.46 37.31 5.30
C LYS A 127 0.92 36.39 6.40
N ASN A 128 0.51 35.17 6.05
CA ASN A 128 0.07 34.14 6.99
C ASN A 128 0.23 32.73 6.40
N TYR A 129 0.44 31.74 7.26
CA TYR A 129 0.70 30.36 6.82
C TYR A 129 -0.51 29.67 6.18
N ALA A 130 -1.74 30.00 6.59
CA ALA A 130 -2.93 29.36 6.05
C ALA A 130 -3.18 29.75 4.59
N GLY A 131 -3.05 31.04 4.26
CA GLY A 131 -3.17 31.59 2.92
C GLY A 131 -2.08 31.07 1.99
N ALA A 132 -0.82 31.16 2.42
CA ALA A 132 0.32 30.68 1.63
C ALA A 132 0.28 29.15 1.40
N ALA A 133 -0.16 28.37 2.39
CA ALA A 133 -0.33 26.93 2.23
C ALA A 133 -1.48 26.59 1.25
N ARG A 134 -2.58 27.37 1.29
CA ARG A 134 -3.71 27.21 0.37
C ARG A 134 -3.31 27.50 -1.07
N GLU A 135 -2.52 28.55 -1.31
CA GLU A 135 -1.96 28.89 -2.63
C GLU A 135 -1.16 27.72 -3.22
N LEU A 136 -0.29 27.11 -2.41
CA LEU A 136 0.58 26.01 -2.85
C LEU A 136 -0.06 24.62 -2.74
N GLY A 137 -1.34 24.55 -2.36
CA GLY A 137 -2.09 23.31 -2.21
C GLY A 137 -1.52 22.36 -1.15
N MET A 138 -0.87 22.87 -0.10
CA MET A 138 -0.28 22.08 0.99
C MET A 138 -0.92 22.34 2.35
N ASP A 139 -0.62 21.48 3.33
CA ASP A 139 -1.10 21.65 4.71
C ASP A 139 -0.37 22.84 5.40
N PRO A 140 -1.08 23.69 6.18
CA PRO A 140 -0.47 24.85 6.85
C PRO A 140 0.68 24.52 7.81
N ARG A 141 0.63 23.37 8.50
CA ARG A 141 1.73 22.94 9.39
C ARG A 141 2.96 22.55 8.56
N THR A 142 2.73 21.88 7.44
CA THR A 142 3.77 21.50 6.47
C THR A 142 4.41 22.74 5.84
N PHE A 143 3.62 23.72 5.42
CA PHE A 143 4.11 24.99 4.93
C PHE A 143 4.98 25.68 5.99
N GLY A 144 4.46 25.88 7.21
CA GLY A 144 5.20 26.56 8.28
C GLY A 144 6.49 25.86 8.68
N ARG A 145 6.58 24.53 8.56
CA ARG A 145 7.84 23.78 8.75
C ARG A 145 8.84 24.08 7.63
N ARG A 146 8.39 24.09 6.38
CA ARG A 146 9.24 24.31 5.20
C ARG A 146 9.70 25.77 5.07
N TYR A 147 8.80 26.73 5.24
CA TYR A 147 9.14 28.14 5.23
C TYR A 147 10.20 28.48 6.28
N ARG A 148 10.08 27.97 7.52
CA ARG A 148 11.12 28.16 8.55
C ARG A 148 12.47 27.56 8.17
N ALA A 149 12.48 26.44 7.44
CA ALA A 149 13.72 25.86 6.91
C ALA A 149 14.30 26.72 5.77
N ALA A 150 13.45 27.20 4.87
CA ALA A 150 13.81 28.08 3.76
C ALA A 150 14.41 29.41 4.25
N VAL A 151 13.83 30.06 5.26
CA VAL A 151 14.35 31.33 5.81
C VAL A 151 15.69 31.15 6.53
N ARG A 152 15.99 29.94 7.02
CA ARG A 152 17.28 29.62 7.68
C ARG A 152 18.40 29.30 6.70
N ARG A 153 18.09 29.02 5.44
CA ARG A 153 19.07 28.79 4.39
C ARG A 153 19.32 30.11 3.68
N PRO A 154 20.56 30.62 3.61
CA PRO A 154 20.85 31.76 2.76
C PRO A 154 20.48 31.41 1.32
N ALA A 155 19.88 32.36 0.59
CA ALA A 155 19.66 32.20 -0.84
C ALA A 155 21.01 31.90 -1.50
N GLN A 156 21.09 30.79 -2.24
CA GLN A 156 22.24 30.47 -3.09
C GLN A 156 22.06 31.17 -4.43
#